data_AF-A0A090X8J4-F1
#
_entry.id   AF-A0A090X8J4-F1
#
_cell.length_a   1.000
_cell.length_b   1.000
_cell.length_c   1.000
_cell.angle_alpha   90.00
_cell.angle_beta   90.00
_cell.angle_gamma   90.00
#
_symmetry.space_group_name_H-M   'P 1'
#
loop_
_entity.id
_entity.type
_entity.pdbx_description
1 polymer ?
#
loop_
_entity_poly.entity_id
_entity_poly.type
_entity_poly.pdbx_seq_one_letter_code
_entity_poly.pdbx_strand_id
1 'polypeptide(L)'
;MEAVVEQKEVRSKTEDVDIPDVHLGQYFRSICERFKDRTALIDGITDERWSYAQLLELSSRVAAGLQKLGFRPGQLAGLHCDATPDIVFAC
;
A
#
# COMPACT_ATOMS: atom_id res chain seq x y z
N MET A 1 12.89 20.57 -6.87
CA MET A 1 11.70 20.15 -7.63
C MET A 1 11.40 21.28 -8.60
N GLU A 2 11.85 21.15 -9.85
CA GLU A 2 11.72 22.21 -10.84
C GLU A 2 10.42 22.03 -11.63
N ALA A 3 9.65 23.10 -11.78
CA ALA A 3 8.37 23.10 -12.48
C ALA A 3 8.44 24.00 -13.74
N VAL A 4 7.56 23.72 -14.71
CA VAL A 4 7.36 24.57 -15.90
C VAL A 4 6.01 25.25 -15.79
N VAL A 5 5.94 26.52 -16.20
CA VAL A 5 4.66 27.24 -16.31
C VAL A 5 4.21 27.19 -17.77
N GLU A 6 3.15 26.44 -18.04
CA GLU A 6 2.48 26.39 -19.35
C GLU A 6 1.05 26.88 -19.20
N GLN A 7 0.60 27.83 -20.01
CA GLN A 7 -0.80 28.31 -19.99
C GLN A 7 -1.32 28.75 -18.61
N LYS A 8 -0.45 29.28 -17.74
CA LYS A 8 -0.71 29.64 -16.32
C LYS A 8 -0.88 28.44 -15.37
N GLU A 9 -0.55 27.24 -15.81
CA GLU A 9 -0.51 26.02 -15.00
C GLU A 9 0.93 25.67 -14.66
N VAL A 10 1.17 25.26 -13.42
CA VAL A 10 2.49 24.80 -12.96
C VAL A 10 2.50 23.27 -13.08
N ARG A 11 3.32 22.74 -14.00
CA ARG A 11 3.45 21.29 -14.24
C ARG A 11 4.85 20.80 -13.87
N SER A 12 4.93 19.50 -13.53
CA SER A 12 6.21 18.82 -13.36
C SER A 12 6.99 18.84 -14.67
N LYS A 13 8.32 18.90 -14.61
CA LYS A 13 9.19 18.68 -15.79
C LYS A 13 9.28 17.21 -16.20
N THR A 14 8.89 16.30 -15.31
CA THR A 14 8.92 14.86 -15.60
C THR A 14 7.77 14.49 -16.52
N GLU A 15 8.01 13.52 -17.40
CA GLU A 15 6.94 12.92 -18.21
C GLU A 15 5.84 12.35 -17.32
N ASP A 16 4.60 12.44 -17.82
CA ASP A 16 3.45 11.84 -17.16
C ASP A 16 3.64 10.33 -17.09
N VAL A 17 3.38 9.78 -15.91
CA VAL A 17 3.42 8.33 -15.69
C VAL A 17 2.05 7.77 -16.04
N ASP A 18 2.02 6.67 -16.78
CA ASP A 18 0.79 5.92 -17.01
C ASP A 18 0.26 5.37 -15.67
N ILE A 19 -0.95 5.76 -15.30
CA ILE A 19 -1.62 5.31 -14.07
C ILE A 19 -2.62 4.22 -14.48
N PRO A 20 -2.38 2.95 -14.13
CA PRO A 20 -3.26 1.86 -14.54
C PRO A 20 -4.68 2.01 -13.97
N ASP A 21 -5.69 1.82 -14.82
CA ASP A 21 -7.11 1.81 -14.42
C ASP A 21 -7.50 0.46 -13.79
N VAL A 22 -7.00 0.21 -12.59
CA VAL A 22 -7.25 -1.00 -11.79
C VAL A 22 -7.47 -0.64 -10.32
N HIS A 23 -8.10 -1.54 -9.56
CA HIS A 23 -8.22 -1.34 -8.12
C HIS A 23 -6.84 -1.35 -7.45
N LEU A 24 -6.61 -0.41 -6.53
CA LEU A 24 -5.34 -0.30 -5.78
C LEU A 24 -4.92 -1.64 -5.16
N GLY A 25 -5.86 -2.37 -4.53
CA GLY A 25 -5.58 -3.67 -3.94
C GLY A 25 -5.21 -4.75 -4.96
N GLN A 26 -5.72 -4.68 -6.19
CA GLN A 26 -5.32 -5.58 -7.27
C GLN A 26 -3.91 -5.23 -7.78
N TYR A 27 -3.63 -3.95 -7.99
CA TYR A 27 -2.30 -3.50 -8.38
C TYR A 27 -1.25 -3.87 -7.34
N PHE A 28 -1.54 -3.61 -6.05
CA PHE A 28 -0.67 -3.98 -4.95
C PHE A 28 -0.38 -5.49 -4.90
N ARG A 29 -1.41 -6.35 -5.05
CA ARG A 29 -1.21 -7.81 -5.14
C ARG A 29 -0.27 -8.19 -6.28
N SER A 30 -0.42 -7.59 -7.46
CA SER A 30 0.46 -7.87 -8.60
C SER A 30 1.92 -7.50 -8.32
N ILE A 31 2.15 -6.39 -7.60
CA ILE A 31 3.49 -5.97 -7.15
C ILE A 31 4.04 -6.95 -6.12
N CYS A 32 3.22 -7.36 -5.14
CA CYS A 32 3.63 -8.33 -4.13
C CYS A 32 4.01 -9.69 -4.74
N GLU A 33 3.25 -10.18 -5.72
CA GLU A 33 3.57 -11.41 -6.45
C GLU A 33 4.85 -11.26 -7.26
N ARG A 34 5.02 -10.15 -7.97
CA ARG A 34 6.21 -9.87 -8.79
C ARG A 34 7.50 -9.80 -7.96
N PHE A 35 7.43 -9.28 -6.74
CA PHE A 35 8.59 -9.05 -5.88
C PHE A 35 8.57 -9.88 -4.59
N LYS A 36 7.85 -11.01 -4.60
CA LYS A 36 7.53 -11.85 -3.43
C LYS A 36 8.68 -12.08 -2.43
N ASP A 37 9.90 -12.28 -2.90
CA ASP A 37 11.07 -12.61 -2.09
C ASP A 37 11.87 -11.38 -1.62
N ARG A 38 11.53 -10.17 -2.10
CA ARG A 38 12.17 -8.92 -1.68
C ARG A 38 11.58 -8.44 -0.36
N THR A 39 12.41 -7.83 0.48
CA THR A 39 11.96 -7.12 1.68
C THR A 39 11.04 -5.97 1.29
N ALA A 40 9.84 -5.96 1.87
CA ALA A 40 8.83 -4.91 1.68
C ALA A 40 8.77 -3.94 2.87
N LEU A 41 8.96 -4.47 4.07
CA LEU A 41 8.85 -3.71 5.32
C LEU A 41 10.00 -4.08 6.26
N ILE A 42 10.52 -3.08 6.95
CA ILE A 42 11.54 -3.21 7.98
C ILE A 42 11.04 -2.43 9.19
N ASP A 43 10.99 -3.08 10.36
CA ASP A 43 10.80 -2.39 11.62
C ASP A 43 12.15 -1.78 12.04
N GLY A 44 12.21 -0.45 12.13
CA GLY A 44 13.44 0.27 12.47
C GLY A 44 13.90 0.08 13.92
N ILE A 45 13.02 -0.39 14.82
CA ILE A 45 13.35 -0.60 16.24
C ILE A 45 13.91 -2.01 16.45
N THR A 46 13.25 -3.03 15.87
CA THR A 46 13.59 -4.44 16.08
C THR A 46 14.51 -5.01 14.99
N ASP A 47 14.67 -4.32 13.86
CA ASP A 47 15.28 -4.80 12.61
C ASP A 47 14.58 -6.04 12.01
N GLU A 48 13.36 -6.35 12.46
CA GLU A 48 12.54 -7.37 11.83
C GLU A 48 12.16 -6.97 10.40
N ARG A 49 12.07 -7.98 9.52
CA ARG A 49 11.85 -7.79 8.09
C ARG A 49 10.76 -8.70 7.59
N TRP A 50 9.90 -8.15 6.74
CA TRP A 50 8.86 -8.88 6.03
C TRP A 50 9.09 -8.79 4.53
N SER A 51 9.03 -9.93 3.86
CA SER A 51 9.00 -9.96 2.40
C SER A 51 7.65 -9.48 1.86
N TYR A 52 7.59 -9.15 0.57
CA TYR A 52 6.32 -8.83 -0.09
C TYR A 52 5.30 -9.97 0.01
N ALA A 53 5.75 -11.24 0.00
CA ALA A 53 4.86 -12.39 0.21
C ALA A 53 4.25 -12.39 1.61
N GLN A 54 5.07 -12.17 2.64
CA GLN A 54 4.61 -12.14 4.04
C GLN A 54 3.69 -10.95 4.29
N LEU A 55 4.01 -9.78 3.73
CA LEU A 55 3.17 -8.59 3.81
C LEU A 55 1.78 -8.86 3.20
N LEU A 56 1.74 -9.43 1.98
CA LEU A 56 0.46 -9.78 1.34
C LEU A 56 -0.35 -10.79 2.15
N GLU A 57 0.30 -11.79 2.73
CA GLU A 57 -0.35 -12.78 3.60
C GLU A 57 -0.98 -12.10 4.83
N LEU A 58 -0.23 -11.25 5.53
CA LEU A 58 -0.69 -10.54 6.72
C LEU A 58 -1.86 -9.59 6.40
N SER A 59 -1.75 -8.79 5.35
CA SER A 59 -2.86 -7.95 4.86
C SER A 59 -4.09 -8.75 4.49
N SER A 60 -3.91 -9.89 3.81
CA SER A 60 -5.03 -10.76 3.45
C SER A 60 -5.73 -11.36 4.68
N ARG A 61 -4.98 -11.65 5.75
CA ARG A 61 -5.54 -12.11 7.03
C ARG A 61 -6.37 -11.03 7.71
N VAL A 62 -5.92 -9.77 7.71
CA VAL A 62 -6.71 -8.64 8.24
C VAL A 62 -8.00 -8.48 7.46
N ALA A 63 -7.92 -8.45 6.12
CA ALA A 63 -9.09 -8.36 5.25
C ALA A 63 -10.10 -9.51 5.47
N ALA A 64 -9.62 -10.74 5.65
CA ALA A 64 -10.46 -11.89 5.97
C ALA A 64 -11.12 -11.76 7.36
N GLY A 65 -10.40 -11.22 8.34
CA GLY A 65 -10.94 -10.91 9.67
C GLY A 65 -12.08 -9.89 9.62
N LEU A 66 -11.87 -8.77 8.92
CA LEU A 66 -12.88 -7.74 8.73
C LEU A 66 -14.14 -8.29 8.03
N GLN A 67 -13.98 -9.11 7.00
CA GLN A 67 -15.10 -9.77 6.32
C GLN A 67 -15.89 -10.68 7.27
N LYS A 68 -15.20 -11.45 8.12
CA LYS A 68 -15.84 -12.31 9.14
C LYS A 68 -16.58 -11.50 10.21
N LEU A 69 -16.10 -10.30 10.53
CA LEU A 69 -16.78 -9.35 11.43
C LEU A 69 -17.97 -8.63 10.76
N GLY A 70 -18.25 -8.91 9.49
CA GLY A 70 -19.37 -8.34 8.76
C GLY A 70 -19.07 -7.03 8.05
N PHE A 71 -17.79 -6.64 7.93
CA PHE A 71 -17.39 -5.45 7.17
C PHE A 71 -17.77 -5.59 5.69
N ARG A 72 -18.18 -4.47 5.07
CA ARG A 72 -18.72 -4.40 3.70
C ARG A 72 -18.11 -3.24 2.92
N PRO A 73 -18.05 -3.34 1.58
CA PRO A 73 -17.68 -2.22 0.73
C PRO A 73 -18.52 -0.97 1.05
N GLY A 74 -17.86 0.20 1.06
CA GLY A 74 -18.47 1.48 1.42
C GLY A 74 -18.46 1.81 2.91
N GLN A 75 -18.02 0.89 3.78
CA GLN A 75 -17.83 1.16 5.20
C GLN A 75 -16.43 1.70 5.50
N LEU A 76 -16.31 2.45 6.60
CA LEU A 76 -15.06 3.05 7.07
C LEU A 76 -14.52 2.30 8.28
N ALA A 77 -13.21 2.06 8.30
CA ALA A 77 -12.48 1.55 9.45
C ALA A 77 -11.44 2.59 9.89
N GLY A 78 -11.36 2.85 11.19
CA GLY A 78 -10.33 3.71 11.78
C GLY A 78 -9.13 2.88 12.26
N LEU A 79 -7.92 3.40 12.07
CA LEU A 79 -6.69 2.85 12.64
C LEU A 79 -6.25 3.75 13.80
N HIS A 80 -6.13 3.16 14.99
CA HIS A 80 -5.62 3.83 16.19
C HIS A 80 -4.53 2.95 16.79
N CYS A 81 -3.30 3.22 16.40
CA CYS A 81 -2.10 2.48 16.77
C CYS A 81 -0.89 3.39 16.69
N ASP A 82 0.21 2.98 17.32
CA ASP A 82 1.52 3.59 17.11
C ASP A 82 2.04 3.28 15.70
N ALA A 83 3.18 3.87 15.33
CA ALA A 83 3.85 3.63 14.06
C ALA A 83 4.59 2.27 14.05
N THR A 84 3.86 1.18 14.29
CA THR A 84 4.36 -0.21 14.22
C THR A 84 4.05 -0.83 12.85
N PRO A 85 4.68 -1.97 12.50
CA PRO A 85 4.38 -2.69 11.26
C PRO A 85 2.89 -3.02 11.04
N ASP A 86 2.12 -3.17 12.12
CA ASP A 86 0.69 -3.52 12.09
C ASP A 86 -0.15 -2.54 11.28
N ILE A 87 0.22 -1.26 11.23
CA ILE A 87 -0.49 -0.25 10.44
C ILE A 87 -0.41 -0.57 8.93
N VAL A 88 0.71 -1.15 8.50
CA VAL A 88 0.94 -1.52 7.09
C VAL A 88 0.20 -2.82 6.76
N PHE A 89 0.09 -3.75 7.72
CA PHE A 89 -0.70 -4.97 7.55
C PHE A 89 -2.22 -4.68 7.47
N ALA A 90 -2.68 -3.52 7.92
CA ALA A 90 -4.09 -3.14 7.83
C ALA A 90 -4.50 -2.55 6.47
N CYS A 91 -3.53 -2.33 5.56
CA CYS A 91 -3.75 -1.87 4.19
C CYS A 91 -3.99 -3.06 3.24
#